data_AF-J3HPA7-F1
#
_entry.id   AF-J3HPA7-F1
#
_cell.length_a   1.000
_cell.length_b   1.000
_cell.length_c   1.000
_cell.angle_alpha   90.00
_cell.angle_beta   90.00
_cell.angle_gamma   90.00
#
_symmetry.space_group_name_H-M   'P 1'
#
loop_
_entity.id
_entity.type
_entity.pdbx_description
1 polymer ?
#
loop_
_entity_poly.entity_id
_entity_poly.type
_entity_poly.pdbx_seq_one_letter_code
_entity_poly.pdbx_strand_id
1 'polypeptide(L)'
;MKTTLFAMAMRRRGAFSLCREYGISPGEIAPLLGLTEQSFLAGLHRDGLSLKDMQGNGQLRAARKIMELLRKELETLSAIESETSSKARLDALALLARTIDKVSDLQDRFDTARARSSSGLSPEELRVVLKRIDERIEELAHIRARELGITQSEQAGDGSSRSGVGVHGADDTTATAK
;
A
#
# COMPACT_ATOMS: atom_id res chain seq x y z
N MET A 1 -5.23 -18.92 -15.69
CA MET A 1 -6.16 -17.87 -15.18
C MET A 1 -5.85 -17.37 -13.77
N LYS A 2 -5.36 -18.18 -12.81
CA LYS A 2 -5.12 -17.70 -11.42
C LYS A 2 -3.92 -16.74 -11.31
N THR A 3 -2.89 -16.91 -12.14
CA THR A 3 -1.64 -16.12 -12.10
C THR A 3 -1.83 -14.67 -12.54
N THR A 4 -2.66 -14.42 -13.56
CA THR A 4 -2.94 -13.07 -14.07
C THR A 4 -3.74 -12.23 -13.07
N LEU A 5 -4.68 -12.85 -12.36
CA LEU A 5 -5.46 -12.20 -11.30
C LEU A 5 -4.59 -11.80 -10.11
N PHE A 6 -3.61 -12.63 -9.73
CA PHE A 6 -2.67 -12.33 -8.66
C PHE A 6 -1.75 -11.15 -9.01
N ALA A 7 -1.15 -11.15 -10.20
CA ALA A 7 -0.30 -10.06 -10.67
C ALA A 7 -1.06 -8.71 -10.72
N MET A 8 -2.32 -8.74 -11.16
CA MET A 8 -3.15 -7.54 -11.21
C MET A 8 -3.53 -7.00 -9.82
N ALA A 9 -3.76 -7.89 -8.84
CA ALA A 9 -3.99 -7.50 -7.46
C ALA A 9 -2.75 -6.85 -6.83
N MET A 10 -1.55 -7.38 -7.09
CA MET A 10 -0.30 -6.77 -6.61
C MET A 10 -0.04 -5.40 -7.23
N ARG A 11 -0.23 -5.24 -8.55
CA ARG A 11 -0.10 -3.94 -9.23
C ARG A 11 -1.08 -2.92 -8.67
N ARG A 12 -2.33 -3.32 -8.43
CA ARG A 12 -3.37 -2.47 -7.84
C ARG A 12 -3.04 -2.06 -6.40
N ARG A 13 -2.50 -2.96 -5.58
CA ARG A 13 -2.02 -2.65 -4.21
C ARG A 13 -0.84 -1.68 -4.22
N GLY A 14 0.10 -1.82 -5.16
CA GLY A 14 1.20 -0.87 -5.34
C GLY A 14 0.70 0.52 -5.74
N ALA A 15 -0.21 0.59 -6.71
CA ALA A 15 -0.84 1.85 -7.13
C ALA A 15 -1.63 2.52 -5.99
N PHE A 16 -2.30 1.74 -5.13
CA PHE A 16 -2.96 2.25 -3.94
C PHE A 16 -1.98 2.92 -2.95
N SER A 17 -0.83 2.29 -2.69
CA SER A 17 0.21 2.90 -1.84
C SER A 17 0.69 4.23 -2.43
N LEU A 18 0.87 4.30 -3.75
CA LEU A 18 1.25 5.53 -4.43
C LEU A 18 0.20 6.64 -4.26
N CYS A 19 -1.08 6.33 -4.45
CA CYS A 19 -2.16 7.29 -4.24
C CYS A 19 -2.22 7.76 -2.79
N ARG A 20 -2.03 6.86 -1.83
CA ARG A 20 -2.07 7.16 -0.39
C ARG A 20 -0.90 8.03 0.06
N GLU A 21 0.31 7.72 -0.41
CA GLU A 21 1.55 8.34 0.08
C GLU A 21 1.89 9.62 -0.67
N TYR A 22 1.60 9.68 -1.97
CA TYR A 22 1.96 10.79 -2.84
C TYR A 22 0.75 11.62 -3.30
N GLY A 23 -0.47 11.26 -2.89
CA GLY A 23 -1.68 12.02 -3.20
C GLY A 23 -2.09 11.97 -4.68
N ILE A 24 -1.58 10.99 -5.43
CA ILE A 24 -1.94 10.78 -6.85
C ILE A 24 -3.40 10.37 -6.92
N SER A 25 -4.17 10.99 -7.83
CA SER A 25 -5.59 10.68 -7.95
C SER A 25 -5.82 9.31 -8.61
N PRO A 26 -6.93 8.61 -8.26
CA PRO A 26 -7.28 7.35 -8.91
C PRO A 26 -7.45 7.48 -10.43
N GLY A 27 -7.95 8.62 -10.90
CA GLY A 27 -8.12 8.94 -12.33
C GLY A 27 -6.80 9.08 -13.10
N GLU A 28 -5.71 9.47 -12.42
CA GLU A 28 -4.37 9.53 -13.04
C GLU A 28 -3.69 8.17 -13.09
N ILE A 29 -3.89 7.31 -12.07
CA ILE A 29 -3.18 6.03 -11.98
C ILE A 29 -3.90 4.88 -12.69
N ALA A 30 -5.23 4.90 -12.78
CA ALA A 30 -6.00 3.83 -13.40
C ALA A 30 -5.65 3.62 -14.89
N PRO A 31 -5.49 4.67 -15.72
CA PRO A 31 -5.07 4.51 -17.11
C PRO A 31 -3.69 3.87 -17.26
N LEU A 32 -2.76 4.11 -16.33
CA LEU A 32 -1.43 3.51 -16.33
C LEU A 32 -1.48 1.99 -16.11
N LEU A 33 -2.54 1.48 -15.50
CA LEU A 33 -2.81 0.07 -15.30
C LEU A 33 -3.69 -0.53 -16.41
N GLY A 34 -4.04 0.25 -17.44
CA GLY A 34 -5.00 -0.16 -18.47
C GLY A 34 -6.43 -0.33 -17.95
N LEU A 35 -6.78 0.37 -16.86
CA LEU A 35 -8.08 0.30 -16.21
C LEU A 35 -8.82 1.63 -16.29
N THR A 36 -10.15 1.56 -16.23
CA THR A 36 -10.94 2.75 -15.91
C THR A 36 -10.85 3.04 -14.42
N GLU A 37 -11.03 4.30 -14.03
CA GLU A 37 -11.04 4.70 -12.62
C GLU A 37 -12.02 3.88 -11.79
N GLN A 38 -13.25 3.67 -12.29
CA GLN A 38 -14.26 2.84 -11.62
C GLN A 38 -13.80 1.38 -11.43
N SER A 39 -13.14 0.79 -12.45
CA SER A 39 -12.63 -0.58 -12.37
C SER A 39 -11.50 -0.70 -11.33
N PHE A 40 -10.63 0.30 -11.28
CA PHE A 40 -9.56 0.38 -10.28
C PHE A 40 -10.14 0.46 -8.86
N LEU A 41 -11.12 1.34 -8.62
CA LEU A 41 -11.78 1.50 -7.32
C LEU A 41 -12.55 0.24 -6.89
N ALA A 42 -13.29 -0.38 -7.81
CA ALA A 42 -13.99 -1.64 -7.54
C ALA A 42 -13.00 -2.77 -7.19
N GLY A 43 -11.86 -2.80 -7.88
CA GLY A 43 -10.78 -3.74 -7.58
C GLY A 43 -10.14 -3.52 -6.21
N LEU A 44 -10.00 -2.27 -5.75
CA LEU A 44 -9.48 -1.95 -4.43
C LEU A 44 -10.42 -2.43 -3.33
N HIS A 45 -11.71 -2.20 -3.48
CA HIS A 45 -12.73 -2.69 -2.55
C HIS A 45 -12.67 -4.22 -2.43
N ARG A 46 -12.53 -4.93 -3.56
CA ARG A 46 -12.36 -6.40 -3.57
C ARG A 46 -11.10 -6.86 -2.85
N ASP A 47 -10.05 -6.04 -2.85
CA ASP A 47 -8.78 -6.33 -2.18
C ASP A 47 -8.79 -5.93 -0.69
N GLY A 48 -9.91 -5.39 -0.19
CA GLY A 48 -10.08 -4.93 1.19
C GLY A 48 -9.47 -3.56 1.47
N LEU A 49 -9.23 -2.74 0.44
CA LEU A 49 -8.62 -1.41 0.54
C LEU A 49 -9.66 -0.32 0.37
N SER A 50 -9.68 0.66 1.28
CA SER A 50 -10.71 1.72 1.29
C SER A 50 -10.20 3.02 0.67
N LEU A 51 -11.09 3.71 -0.06
CA LEU A 51 -10.85 5.05 -0.58
C LEU A 51 -10.55 6.06 0.55
N LYS A 52 -11.14 5.85 1.74
CA LYS A 52 -10.87 6.68 2.93
C LYS A 52 -9.42 6.58 3.38
N ASP A 53 -8.78 5.44 3.16
CA ASP A 53 -7.38 5.22 3.53
C ASP A 53 -6.43 5.90 2.53
N MET A 54 -6.85 6.09 1.27
CA MET A 54 -6.11 6.90 0.28
C MET A 54 -6.09 8.38 0.64
N GLN A 55 -7.10 8.87 1.38
CA GLN A 55 -7.16 10.25 1.87
C GLN A 55 -6.20 10.53 3.05
N GLY A 56 -5.31 9.59 3.39
CA GLY A 56 -4.19 9.76 4.32
C GLY A 56 -3.10 10.72 3.82
N ASN A 57 -3.52 11.84 3.22
CA ASN A 57 -2.71 12.89 2.63
C ASN A 57 -1.61 13.32 3.60
N GLY A 58 -0.35 13.24 3.16
CA GLY A 58 0.76 13.90 3.86
C GLY A 58 0.43 15.37 4.16
N GLN A 59 -0.31 16.03 3.26
CA GLN A 59 -0.88 17.37 3.46
C GLN A 59 -1.92 17.45 4.59
N LEU A 60 -2.77 16.44 4.80
CA LEU A 60 -3.75 16.44 5.88
C LEU A 60 -3.04 16.27 7.23
N ARG A 61 -1.98 15.45 7.27
CA ARG A 61 -1.10 15.30 8.44
C ARG A 61 -0.34 16.59 8.76
N ALA A 62 0.17 17.26 7.73
CA ALA A 62 0.82 18.56 7.83
C ALA A 62 -0.15 19.64 8.32
N ALA A 63 -1.32 19.74 7.70
CA ALA A 63 -2.38 20.68 8.08
C ALA A 63 -2.82 20.45 9.52
N ARG A 64 -2.96 19.19 9.96
CA ARG A 64 -3.22 18.85 11.37
C ARG A 64 -2.11 19.36 12.30
N LYS A 65 -0.84 19.15 11.94
CA LYS A 65 0.30 19.62 12.74
C LYS A 65 0.39 21.15 12.79
N ILE A 66 0.11 21.84 11.68
CA ILE A 66 0.02 23.31 11.63
C ILE A 66 -1.14 23.80 12.50
N MET A 67 -2.32 23.20 12.37
CA MET A 67 -3.50 23.54 13.19
C MET A 67 -3.27 23.31 14.68
N GLU A 68 -2.52 22.28 15.06
CA GLU A 68 -2.18 21.97 16.45
C GLU A 68 -1.19 23.00 17.02
N LEU A 69 -0.17 23.37 16.25
CA LEU A 69 0.74 24.46 16.61
C LEU A 69 -0.02 25.79 16.78
N LEU A 70 -0.88 26.15 15.82
CA LEU A 70 -1.67 27.38 15.88
C LEU A 70 -2.68 27.37 17.04
N ARG A 71 -3.33 26.24 17.34
CA ARG A 71 -4.25 26.13 18.48
C ARG A 71 -3.53 26.36 19.81
N LYS A 72 -2.38 25.73 19.99
CA LYS A 72 -1.58 25.88 21.22
C LYS A 72 -1.16 27.33 21.44
N GLU A 73 -0.78 28.02 20.38
CA GLU A 73 -0.41 29.44 20.44
C GLU A 73 -1.62 30.35 20.71
N LEU A 74 -2.76 30.11 20.06
CA LEU A 74 -4.02 30.82 20.34
C LEU A 74 -4.46 30.63 21.80
N GLU A 75 -4.30 29.42 22.34
CA GLU A 75 -4.60 29.11 23.73
C GLU A 75 -3.68 29.89 24.68
N THR A 76 -2.37 29.93 24.39
CA THR A 76 -1.41 30.75 25.16
C THR A 76 -1.69 32.24 25.07
N LEU A 77 -2.11 32.75 23.92
CA LEU A 77 -2.47 34.17 23.75
C LEU A 77 -3.80 34.50 24.43
N SER A 78 -4.77 33.58 24.41
CA SER A 78 -6.06 33.76 25.08
C SER A 78 -5.96 33.72 26.60
N ALA A 79 -4.96 32.99 27.13
CA ALA A 79 -4.65 32.97 28.56
C ALA A 79 -3.94 34.26 29.05
N ILE A 80 -3.42 35.08 28.13
CA ILE A 80 -2.77 36.36 28.42
C ILE A 80 -3.85 37.45 28.40
N GLU A 81 -4.60 37.56 29.49
CA GLU A 81 -5.59 38.64 29.67
C GLU A 81 -4.93 40.01 29.94
N SER A 82 -5.77 41.05 29.84
CA SER A 82 -5.46 42.49 29.69
C SER A 82 -4.49 43.14 30.71
N GLU A 83 -4.22 42.51 31.87
CA GLU A 83 -3.34 43.02 32.92
C GLU A 83 -1.91 42.43 32.92
N THR A 84 -1.55 41.69 31.88
CA THR A 84 -0.21 41.10 31.78
C THR A 84 0.85 42.13 31.40
N SER A 85 1.96 42.13 32.16
CA SER A 85 3.18 42.92 31.94
C SER A 85 3.59 42.90 30.46
N SER A 86 3.99 44.04 29.91
CA SER A 86 4.45 44.20 28.52
C SER A 86 5.47 43.15 28.09
N LYS A 87 6.26 42.62 29.04
CA LYS A 87 7.21 41.53 28.82
C LYS A 87 6.53 40.20 28.42
N ALA A 88 5.46 39.80 29.10
CA ALA A 88 4.72 38.57 28.77
C ALA A 88 4.07 38.67 27.37
N ARG A 89 3.63 39.87 27.00
CA ARG A 89 3.08 40.16 25.67
C ARG A 89 4.15 40.07 24.58
N LEU A 90 5.35 40.60 24.84
CA LEU A 90 6.50 40.51 23.94
C LEU A 90 7.02 39.07 23.80
N ASP A 91 7.06 38.30 24.89
CA ASP A 91 7.47 36.89 24.87
C ASP A 91 6.50 36.03 24.05
N ALA A 92 5.19 36.30 24.15
CA ALA A 92 4.17 35.63 23.35
C ALA A 92 4.26 35.99 21.86
N LEU A 93 4.54 37.26 21.52
CA LEU A 93 4.81 37.68 20.14
C LEU A 93 6.07 37.01 19.58
N ALA A 94 7.13 36.87 20.38
CA ALA A 94 8.36 36.17 19.97
C ALA A 94 8.13 34.65 19.80
N LEU A 95 7.25 34.05 20.59
CA LEU A 95 6.85 32.65 20.42
C LEU A 95 6.05 32.48 19.10
N LEU A 96 5.13 33.38 18.82
CA LEU A 96 4.33 33.38 17.60
C LEU A 96 5.20 33.54 16.34
N ALA A 97 6.17 34.46 16.35
CA ALA A 97 7.13 34.62 15.26
C ALA A 97 7.91 33.31 14.97
N ARG A 98 8.41 32.64 16.01
CA ARG A 98 9.10 31.34 15.88
C ARG A 98 8.20 30.22 15.37
N THR A 99 6.91 30.26 15.68
CA THR A 99 5.94 29.29 15.17
C THR A 99 5.62 29.54 13.71
N ILE A 100 5.56 30.81 13.27
CA ILE A 100 5.43 31.17 11.84
C ILE A 100 6.64 30.65 11.06
N ASP A 101 7.87 30.85 11.54
CA ASP A 101 9.08 30.33 10.89
C ASP A 101 9.03 28.80 10.73
N LYS A 102 8.60 28.08 11.77
CA LYS A 102 8.43 26.62 11.71
C LYS A 102 7.35 26.17 10.73
N VAL A 103 6.29 26.94 10.56
CA VAL A 103 5.24 26.66 9.56
C VAL A 103 5.78 26.90 8.16
N SER A 104 6.56 27.96 7.95
CA SER A 104 7.24 28.26 6.68
C SER A 104 8.22 27.13 6.31
N ASP A 105 9.09 26.73 7.24
CA ASP A 105 10.02 25.61 7.05
C ASP A 105 9.29 24.31 6.67
N LEU A 106 8.14 24.08 7.29
CA LEU A 106 7.33 22.90 7.04
C LEU A 106 6.72 22.97 5.63
N GLN A 107 6.21 24.13 5.21
CA GLN A 107 5.72 24.37 3.85
C GLN A 107 6.82 24.19 2.80
N ASP A 108 8.02 24.74 3.01
CA ASP A 108 9.16 24.61 2.09
C ASP A 108 9.60 23.16 1.91
N ARG A 109 9.62 22.37 3.00
CA ARG A 109 9.89 20.92 2.96
C ARG A 109 8.84 20.16 2.16
N PHE A 110 7.58 20.62 2.17
CA PHE A 110 6.53 20.04 1.35
C PHE A 110 6.65 20.41 -0.10
N ASP A 111 6.96 21.66 -0.42
CA ASP A 111 7.13 22.09 -1.81
C ASP A 111 8.36 21.43 -2.43
N THR A 112 9.45 21.24 -1.68
CA THR A 112 10.59 20.42 -2.13
C THR A 112 10.26 18.93 -2.23
N ALA A 113 9.47 18.35 -1.32
CA ALA A 113 9.03 16.96 -1.43
C ALA A 113 8.11 16.76 -2.66
N ARG A 114 7.20 17.70 -2.91
CA ARG A 114 6.32 17.74 -4.08
C ARG A 114 7.11 17.93 -5.36
N ALA A 115 8.11 18.82 -5.37
CA ALA A 115 9.01 19.04 -6.50
C ALA A 115 9.85 17.79 -6.81
N ARG A 116 10.31 17.06 -5.79
CA ARG A 116 11.02 15.78 -5.96
C ARG A 116 10.12 14.63 -6.43
N SER A 117 8.85 14.61 -6.02
CA SER A 117 7.88 13.65 -6.54
C SER A 117 7.42 13.99 -7.97
N SER A 118 7.50 15.26 -8.37
CA SER A 118 7.21 15.71 -9.75
C SER A 118 8.44 15.78 -10.65
N SER A 119 9.66 15.66 -10.10
CA SER A 119 10.90 15.37 -10.85
C SER A 119 11.06 13.87 -11.14
N GLY A 120 10.03 13.07 -10.89
CA GLY A 120 9.98 11.67 -11.30
C GLY A 120 9.86 11.60 -12.81
N LEU A 121 10.77 10.83 -13.43
CA LEU A 121 10.77 10.31 -14.80
C LEU A 121 9.79 10.98 -15.76
N SER A 122 10.30 11.55 -16.84
CA SER A 122 9.46 12.01 -17.94
C SER A 122 8.44 10.91 -18.33
N PRO A 123 7.25 11.26 -18.84
CA PRO A 123 6.21 10.28 -19.17
C PRO A 123 6.73 9.14 -20.05
N GLU A 124 7.73 9.42 -20.88
CA GLU A 124 8.38 8.44 -21.73
C GLU A 124 9.32 7.50 -20.96
N GLU A 125 10.14 8.04 -20.05
CA GLU A 125 10.99 7.24 -19.17
C GLU A 125 10.15 6.36 -18.23
N LEU A 126 9.02 6.87 -17.74
CA LEU A 126 8.08 6.09 -16.92
C LEU A 126 7.50 4.91 -17.71
N ARG A 127 7.12 5.11 -18.98
CA ARG A 127 6.67 4.01 -19.86
C ARG A 127 7.74 2.96 -20.07
N VAL A 128 8.98 3.38 -20.32
CA VAL A 128 10.11 2.45 -20.51
C VAL A 128 10.36 1.63 -19.24
N VAL A 129 10.35 2.27 -18.07
CA VAL A 129 10.51 1.58 -16.78
C VAL A 129 9.37 0.61 -16.51
N LEU A 130 8.11 1.02 -16.73
CA LEU A 130 6.95 0.15 -16.54
C LEU A 130 6.97 -1.04 -17.50
N LYS A 131 7.32 -0.84 -18.77
CA LYS A 131 7.48 -1.92 -19.74
C LYS A 131 8.52 -2.95 -19.29
N ARG A 132 9.67 -2.48 -18.80
CA ARG A 132 10.74 -3.35 -18.28
C ARG A 132 10.31 -4.13 -17.04
N ILE A 133 9.50 -3.52 -16.17
CA ILE A 133 8.91 -4.19 -15.01
C ILE A 133 7.94 -5.29 -15.47
N ASP A 134 7.06 -4.99 -16.43
CA ASP A 134 6.10 -5.96 -16.96
C ASP A 134 6.81 -7.16 -17.62
N GLU A 135 7.83 -6.91 -18.44
CA GLU A 135 8.67 -7.96 -19.04
C GLU A 135 9.31 -8.86 -17.96
N ARG A 136 9.83 -8.26 -16.88
CA ARG A 136 10.43 -9.01 -15.77
C ARG A 136 9.40 -9.81 -14.97
N ILE A 137 8.19 -9.29 -14.79
CA ILE A 137 7.09 -10.02 -14.14
C ILE A 137 6.71 -11.24 -14.97
N GLU A 138 6.62 -11.10 -16.29
CA GLU A 138 6.27 -12.20 -17.19
C GLU A 138 7.34 -13.29 -17.19
N GLU A 139 8.62 -12.90 -17.21
CA GLU A 139 9.74 -13.83 -17.07
C GLU A 139 9.69 -14.60 -15.76
N LEU A 140 9.51 -13.91 -14.62
CA LEU A 140 9.40 -14.53 -13.30
C LEU A 140 8.17 -15.44 -13.20
N ALA A 141 7.05 -15.06 -13.82
CA ALA A 141 5.85 -15.89 -13.88
C ALA A 141 6.11 -17.18 -14.68
N HIS A 142 6.84 -17.11 -15.80
CA HIS A 142 7.22 -18.30 -16.57
C HIS A 142 8.18 -19.21 -15.82
N ILE A 143 9.18 -18.66 -15.15
CA ILE A 143 10.09 -19.42 -14.28
C ILE A 143 9.27 -20.14 -13.21
N ARG A 144 8.37 -19.43 -12.53
CA ARG A 144 7.53 -20.01 -11.47
C ARG A 144 6.56 -21.08 -11.98
N ALA A 145 6.00 -20.90 -13.18
CA ALA A 145 5.13 -21.89 -13.79
C ALA A 145 5.87 -23.19 -14.13
N ARG A 146 7.13 -23.10 -14.60
CA ARG A 146 7.98 -24.28 -14.85
C ARG A 146 8.34 -25.00 -13.56
N GLU A 147 8.75 -24.27 -12.53
CA GLU A 147 9.05 -24.85 -11.21
C GLU A 147 7.84 -25.64 -10.66
N LEU A 148 6.65 -25.06 -10.72
CA LEU A 148 5.42 -25.73 -10.27
C LEU A 148 5.07 -26.96 -11.12
N GLY A 149 5.28 -26.90 -12.44
CA GLY A 149 5.07 -28.05 -13.33
C GLY A 149 6.02 -29.23 -13.04
N ILE A 150 7.28 -28.94 -12.73
CA ILE A 150 8.27 -29.97 -12.35
C ILE A 150 7.88 -30.62 -11.01
N THR A 151 7.57 -29.81 -9.99
CA THR A 151 7.15 -30.34 -8.67
C THR A 151 5.85 -31.16 -8.71
N GLN A 152 4.89 -30.83 -9.59
CA GLN A 152 3.68 -31.63 -9.78
C GLN A 152 3.93 -32.95 -10.52
N SER A 153 4.88 -32.98 -11.47
CA SER A 153 5.24 -34.21 -12.17
C SER A 153 6.01 -35.17 -11.27
N GLU A 154 6.83 -34.66 -10.34
CA GLU A 154 7.50 -35.46 -9.32
C GLU A 154 6.52 -36.02 -8.27
N GLN A 155 5.50 -35.25 -7.87
CA GLN A 155 4.43 -35.75 -6.99
C GLN A 155 3.50 -36.78 -7.66
N ALA A 156 3.33 -36.72 -8.98
CA ALA A 156 2.53 -37.71 -9.73
C ALA A 156 3.30 -39.00 -10.04
N GLY A 157 4.64 -38.99 -9.95
CA GLY A 157 5.51 -40.14 -10.23
C GLY A 157 5.65 -41.16 -9.10
N ASP A 158 5.26 -40.81 -7.87
CA ASP A 158 5.47 -41.65 -6.67
C ASP A 158 4.22 -42.47 -6.25
N GLY A 159 3.19 -42.52 -7.11
CA GLY A 159 1.89 -43.11 -6.80
C GLY A 159 1.58 -44.48 -7.43
N SER A 160 2.52 -45.13 -8.11
CA SER A 160 2.27 -46.40 -8.80
C SER A 160 3.27 -47.50 -8.44
N SER A 161 3.05 -48.15 -7.31
CA SER A 161 3.50 -49.52 -7.06
C SER A 161 2.51 -50.25 -6.13
N ARG A 162 1.36 -50.58 -6.72
CA ARG A 162 0.49 -51.66 -6.25
C ARG A 162 1.17 -52.98 -6.63
N SER A 163 1.91 -53.59 -5.70
CA SER A 163 2.34 -55.00 -5.84
C SER A 163 1.65 -55.80 -4.74
N GLY A 164 0.68 -56.61 -5.15
CA GLY A 164 -0.01 -57.53 -4.27
C GLY A 164 0.90 -58.67 -3.84
N VAL A 165 0.78 -59.07 -2.58
CA VAL A 165 1.16 -60.40 -2.10
C VAL A 165 0.03 -60.85 -1.19
N GLY A 166 -0.68 -61.88 -1.61
CA GLY A 166 -1.70 -62.53 -0.81
C GLY A 166 -1.07 -63.36 0.30
N VAL A 167 -1.80 -63.50 1.41
CA VAL A 167 -1.63 -64.60 2.35
C VAL A 167 -3.01 -65.17 2.65
N HIS A 168 -3.04 -66.50 2.62
CA HIS A 168 -4.18 -67.40 2.50
C HIS A 168 -4.37 -68.16 3.81
N GLY A 169 -5.64 -68.43 4.18
CA GLY A 169 -6.06 -69.38 5.23
C GLY A 169 -5.72 -68.95 6.66
N ALA A 170 -6.39 -69.35 7.73
CA ALA A 170 -7.54 -70.19 8.09
C ALA A 170 -7.61 -70.00 9.63
N ASP A 171 -8.62 -70.25 10.44
CA ASP A 171 -9.93 -70.87 10.34
C ASP A 171 -10.66 -70.51 11.66
N ASP A 172 -11.98 -70.47 11.60
CA ASP A 172 -12.93 -70.98 12.60
C ASP A 172 -12.91 -70.49 14.08
N THR A 173 -13.99 -69.81 14.51
CA THR A 173 -15.07 -70.43 15.33
C THR A 173 -16.03 -69.38 15.93
N THR A 174 -17.31 -69.54 15.59
CA THR A 174 -18.54 -69.38 16.40
C THR A 174 -18.61 -68.36 17.54
N ALA A 175 -19.61 -67.46 17.49
CA ALA A 175 -20.70 -67.44 18.49
C ALA A 175 -21.80 -66.44 18.10
N THR A 176 -23.00 -66.97 17.94
CA THR A 176 -24.31 -66.30 17.98
C THR A 176 -24.54 -65.53 19.27
N ALA A 177 -25.24 -64.39 19.22
CA ALA A 177 -26.57 -64.24 19.85
C ALA A 177 -27.13 -62.81 19.68
N LYS A 178 -28.45 -62.82 19.46
CA LYS A 178 -29.49 -61.79 19.62
C LYS A 178 -29.19 -60.64 20.57
#